data_AF-G3B5C3-F1
#
_entry.id   AF-G3B5C3-F1
#
_cell.length_a   1.000
_cell.length_b   1.000
_cell.length_c   1.000
_cell.angle_alpha   90.00
_cell.angle_beta   90.00
_cell.angle_gamma   90.00
#
_symmetry.space_group_name_H-M   'P 1'
#
loop_
_entity.id
_entity.type
_entity.pdbx_description
1 polymer ?
#
loop_
_entity_poly.entity_id
_entity_poly.type
_entity_poly.pdbx_seq_one_letter_code
_entity_poly.pdbx_strand_id
1 'polypeptide(L)'
;MEQITEKVNDVIAVIPPKLEQLQQYFKHHFVQDVESYIDEFKSLDSDQVLESFKQLKVNSVTVTISIVGLTTLFVLGRLLFGGSSATSEEKPKKKKKKTSKAKKANKQIQDLLDNFETTWVPQINDYFNDYKTMKPEDAQYKYKYFQEMLLKELFKLDEVDTLGNPVIRENRKKVIQFIQDHQKRLDAFKKEVDL
;
A
#
# COMPACT_ATOMS: atom_id res chain seq x y z
N MET A 1 38.12 -9.31 0.73
CA MET A 1 37.63 -8.73 -0.54
C MET A 1 37.56 -9.81 -1.60
N GLU A 2 38.66 -10.50 -1.93
CA GLU A 2 38.69 -11.58 -2.94
C GLU A 2 37.64 -12.68 -2.72
N GLN A 3 37.48 -13.21 -1.51
CA GLN A 3 36.52 -14.30 -1.25
C GLN A 3 35.05 -13.95 -1.49
N ILE A 4 34.67 -12.67 -1.37
CA ILE A 4 33.29 -12.22 -1.58
C ILE A 4 33.07 -11.98 -3.07
N THR A 5 34.02 -11.33 -3.74
CA THR A 5 34.02 -11.13 -5.19
C THR A 5 34.00 -12.47 -5.94
N GLU A 6 34.74 -13.46 -5.45
CA GLU A 6 34.75 -14.83 -5.99
C GLU A 6 33.39 -15.51 -5.85
N LYS A 7 32.78 -15.48 -4.67
CA LYS A 7 31.43 -16.05 -4.44
C LYS A 7 30.33 -15.34 -5.23
N VAL A 8 30.46 -14.03 -5.45
CA VAL A 8 29.54 -13.26 -6.29
C VAL A 8 29.73 -13.62 -7.77
N ASN A 9 30.97 -13.81 -8.22
CA ASN A 9 31.25 -14.27 -9.58
C ASN A 9 30.72 -15.69 -9.83
N ASP A 10 30.80 -16.59 -8.85
CA ASP A 10 30.22 -17.93 -8.94
C ASP A 10 28.69 -17.87 -9.10
N VAL A 11 28.02 -16.96 -8.39
CA VAL A 11 26.56 -16.76 -8.50
C VAL A 11 26.18 -16.13 -9.85
N ILE A 12 26.99 -15.19 -10.36
CA ILE A 12 26.78 -14.57 -11.68
C ILE A 12 26.99 -15.60 -12.81
N ALA A 13 27.94 -16.53 -12.64
CA ALA A 13 28.23 -17.59 -13.61
C ALA A 13 27.10 -18.62 -13.76
N VAL A 14 26.24 -18.78 -12.75
CA VAL A 14 25.05 -19.65 -12.80
C VAL A 14 23.89 -19.02 -13.60
N ILE A 15 23.98 -17.72 -13.92
CA ILE A 15 22.95 -17.02 -14.71
C ILE A 15 23.17 -17.33 -16.20
N PRO A 16 22.14 -17.80 -16.94
CA PRO A 16 22.28 -18.14 -18.34
C PRO A 16 22.70 -16.93 -19.19
N PRO A 17 23.61 -17.10 -20.18
CA PRO A 17 24.22 -16.00 -20.93
C PRO A 17 23.23 -15.21 -21.81
N LYS A 18 22.00 -15.69 -22.00
CA LYS A 18 20.91 -14.93 -22.66
C LYS A 18 20.39 -13.72 -21.86
N LEU A 19 20.94 -13.49 -20.66
CA LEU A 19 20.55 -12.41 -19.74
C LEU A 19 21.73 -11.46 -19.42
N GLU A 20 22.58 -11.16 -20.40
CA GLU A 20 23.75 -10.26 -20.26
C GLU A 20 23.40 -8.90 -19.63
N GLN A 21 22.24 -8.32 -19.97
CA GLN A 21 21.78 -7.04 -19.40
C GLN A 21 21.54 -7.14 -17.88
N LEU A 22 21.06 -8.29 -17.42
CA LEU A 22 20.83 -8.53 -16.00
C LEU A 22 22.15 -8.74 -15.26
N GLN A 23 23.11 -9.44 -15.90
CA GLN A 23 24.45 -9.63 -15.34
C GLN A 23 25.21 -8.30 -15.21
N GLN A 24 25.16 -7.44 -16.23
CA GLN A 24 25.79 -6.11 -16.18
C GLN A 24 25.14 -5.19 -15.15
N TYR A 25 23.80 -5.17 -15.07
CA TYR A 25 23.07 -4.39 -14.07
C TYR A 25 23.40 -4.83 -12.64
N PHE A 26 23.42 -6.15 -12.38
CA PHE A 26 23.82 -6.68 -11.08
C PHE A 26 25.27 -6.31 -10.76
N LYS A 27 26.19 -6.49 -11.71
CA LYS A 27 27.62 -6.23 -11.47
C LYS A 27 27.89 -4.75 -11.14
N HIS A 28 27.17 -3.82 -11.77
CA HIS A 28 27.41 -2.39 -11.56
C HIS A 28 26.66 -1.80 -10.34
N HIS A 29 25.40 -2.16 -10.10
CA HIS A 29 24.65 -1.58 -8.98
C HIS A 29 24.82 -2.37 -7.68
N PHE A 30 24.89 -3.70 -7.73
CA PHE A 30 24.94 -4.50 -6.50
C PHE A 30 26.32 -4.45 -5.84
N VAL A 31 27.40 -4.56 -6.62
CA VAL A 31 28.77 -4.60 -6.05
C VAL A 31 29.14 -3.26 -5.43
N GLN A 32 28.78 -2.15 -6.08
CA GLN A 32 29.15 -0.80 -5.64
C GLN A 32 28.38 -0.38 -4.38
N ASP A 33 27.09 -0.72 -4.28
CA ASP A 33 26.30 -0.42 -3.09
C ASP A 33 26.74 -1.30 -1.91
N VAL A 34 26.94 -2.59 -2.14
CA VAL A 34 27.30 -3.56 -1.09
C VAL A 34 28.68 -3.29 -0.49
N GLU A 35 29.66 -2.80 -1.29
CA GLU A 35 30.98 -2.41 -0.77
C GLU A 35 30.90 -1.32 0.31
N SER A 36 30.02 -0.32 0.14
CA SER A 36 29.84 0.74 1.13
C SER A 36 29.21 0.26 2.45
N TYR A 37 28.43 -0.82 2.41
CA TYR A 37 27.76 -1.38 3.59
C TYR A 37 28.57 -2.52 4.26
N ILE A 38 29.51 -3.16 3.57
CA ILE A 38 30.31 -4.27 4.11
C ILE A 38 31.21 -3.82 5.27
N ASP A 39 31.78 -2.61 5.20
CA ASP A 39 32.65 -2.12 6.27
C ASP A 39 31.87 -1.77 7.55
N GLU A 40 30.60 -1.40 7.42
CA GLU A 40 29.67 -1.28 8.54
C GLU A 40 29.33 -2.68 9.10
N PHE A 41 29.06 -3.66 8.23
CA PHE A 41 28.75 -5.06 8.59
C PHE A 41 29.86 -5.81 9.34
N LYS A 42 31.14 -5.52 9.09
CA LYS A 42 32.26 -6.15 9.80
C LYS A 42 32.36 -5.72 11.27
N SER A 43 31.73 -4.59 11.62
CA SER A 43 31.72 -4.03 12.98
C SER A 43 30.48 -4.42 13.79
N LEU A 44 29.51 -5.10 13.17
CA LEU A 44 28.22 -5.44 13.76
C LEU A 44 28.28 -6.77 14.52
N ASP A 45 27.91 -6.69 15.79
CA ASP A 45 27.73 -7.86 16.64
C ASP A 45 26.41 -8.58 16.27
N SER A 46 26.47 -9.91 16.12
CA SER A 46 25.33 -10.72 15.66
C SER A 46 24.12 -10.61 16.60
N ASP A 47 24.38 -10.36 17.88
CA ASP A 47 23.34 -10.25 18.91
C ASP A 47 22.52 -8.96 18.77
N GLN A 48 23.16 -7.86 18.35
CA GLN A 48 22.49 -6.57 18.13
C GLN A 48 21.57 -6.59 16.91
N VAL A 49 21.94 -7.35 15.87
CA VAL A 49 21.11 -7.54 14.67
C VAL A 49 19.87 -8.37 15.01
N LEU A 50 20.03 -9.42 15.80
CA LEU A 50 18.95 -10.27 16.28
C LEU A 50 17.96 -9.51 17.18
N GLU A 51 18.47 -8.67 18.07
CA GLU A 51 17.62 -7.84 18.93
C GLU A 51 16.87 -6.76 18.12
N SER A 52 17.53 -6.15 17.15
CA SER A 52 16.92 -5.16 16.25
C SER A 52 15.81 -5.77 15.37
N PHE A 53 15.99 -7.02 14.94
CA PHE A 53 14.94 -7.78 14.24
C PHE A 53 13.77 -8.14 15.16
N LYS A 54 14.05 -8.57 16.40
CA LYS A 54 13.01 -8.90 17.39
C LYS A 54 12.19 -7.70 17.81
N GLN A 55 12.82 -6.53 17.93
CA GLN A 55 12.16 -5.27 18.31
C GLN A 55 11.55 -4.51 17.12
N LEU A 56 11.68 -5.04 15.89
CA LEU A 56 11.22 -4.38 14.65
C LEU A 56 11.71 -2.92 14.54
N LYS A 57 12.90 -2.63 15.10
CA LYS A 57 13.49 -1.30 14.98
C LYS A 57 14.01 -1.15 13.55
N VAL A 58 13.41 -0.21 12.82
CA VAL A 58 13.80 0.14 11.46
C VAL A 58 15.09 0.94 11.55
N ASN A 59 16.21 0.22 11.57
CA ASN A 59 17.54 0.78 11.42
C ASN A 59 18.05 0.47 10.00
N SER A 60 19.01 1.25 9.50
CA SER A 60 19.59 1.10 8.15
C SER A 60 20.02 -0.34 7.87
N VAL A 61 20.62 -1.02 8.85
CA VAL A 61 21.05 -2.43 8.75
C VAL A 61 19.87 -3.39 8.55
N THR A 62 18.77 -3.23 9.29
CA THR A 62 17.56 -4.07 9.19
C THR A 62 16.92 -3.94 7.81
N VAL A 63 16.90 -2.73 7.26
CA VAL A 63 16.36 -2.43 5.92
C VAL A 63 17.20 -3.14 4.85
N THR A 64 18.52 -3.05 4.93
CA THR A 64 19.43 -3.70 3.97
C THR A 64 19.30 -5.23 4.00
N ILE A 65 19.29 -5.85 5.18
CA ILE A 65 19.11 -7.31 5.33
C ILE A 65 17.75 -7.75 4.76
N SER A 66 16.70 -6.97 5.00
CA SER A 66 15.36 -7.28 4.50
C SER A 66 15.29 -7.19 2.97
N ILE A 67 15.89 -6.15 2.37
CA ILE A 67 15.93 -5.97 0.91
C ILE A 67 16.75 -7.10 0.25
N VAL A 68 17.94 -7.38 0.77
CA VAL A 68 18.81 -8.47 0.26
C VAL A 68 18.12 -9.82 0.44
N GLY A 69 17.48 -10.06 1.58
CA GLY A 69 16.73 -11.29 1.85
C GLY A 69 15.56 -11.47 0.88
N LEU A 70 14.73 -10.45 0.69
CA LEU A 70 13.57 -10.49 -0.21
C LEU A 70 13.97 -10.65 -1.68
N THR A 71 15.02 -9.97 -2.12
CA THR A 71 15.53 -10.08 -3.50
C THR A 71 16.11 -11.46 -3.75
N THR A 72 16.90 -12.00 -2.82
CA THR A 72 17.42 -13.37 -2.90
C THR A 72 16.30 -14.39 -2.96
N LEU A 73 15.27 -14.26 -2.13
CA LEU A 73 14.11 -15.16 -2.10
C LEU A 73 13.27 -15.07 -3.38
N PHE A 74 13.12 -13.87 -3.94
CA PHE A 74 12.40 -13.64 -5.19
C PHE A 74 13.12 -14.25 -6.39
N VAL A 75 14.44 -14.05 -6.49
CA VAL A 75 15.26 -14.64 -7.57
C VAL A 75 15.32 -16.15 -7.42
N LEU A 76 15.56 -16.67 -6.21
CA LEU A 76 15.61 -18.11 -5.97
C LEU A 76 14.25 -18.77 -6.19
N GLY A 77 13.16 -18.11 -5.78
CA GLY A 77 11.80 -18.58 -6.06
C GLY A 77 11.48 -18.60 -7.56
N ARG A 78 11.93 -17.59 -8.30
CA ARG A 78 11.76 -17.56 -9.76
C ARG A 78 12.68 -18.57 -10.47
N LEU A 79 13.85 -18.85 -9.94
CA LEU A 79 14.81 -19.80 -10.50
C LEU A 79 14.36 -21.26 -10.25
N LEU A 80 13.97 -21.59 -9.01
CA LEU A 80 13.57 -22.95 -8.63
C LEU A 80 12.17 -23.33 -9.15
N PHE A 81 11.28 -22.36 -9.36
CA PHE A 81 9.90 -22.61 -9.80
C PHE A 81 9.56 -22.06 -11.20
N GLY A 82 10.52 -21.42 -11.88
CA GLY A 82 10.30 -20.76 -13.19
C GLY A 82 10.57 -21.62 -14.43
N GLY A 83 10.88 -22.91 -14.26
CA GLY A 83 11.20 -23.80 -15.37
C GLY A 83 10.40 -25.10 -15.36
N SER A 84 9.08 -25.05 -15.57
CA SER A 84 8.36 -26.18 -16.17
C SER A 84 6.95 -25.77 -16.63
N SER A 85 6.76 -25.75 -17.95
CA SER A 85 5.46 -25.91 -18.57
C SER A 85 5.26 -27.39 -18.93
N ALA A 86 4.10 -27.93 -18.56
CA ALA A 86 3.47 -29.15 -19.05
C ALA A 86 4.02 -30.51 -18.56
N THR A 87 3.48 -30.96 -17.43
CA THR A 87 3.04 -32.36 -17.27
C THR A 87 1.69 -32.38 -16.58
N SER A 88 0.72 -32.98 -17.28
CA SER A 88 -0.65 -33.20 -16.87
C SER A 88 -0.70 -34.22 -15.73
N GLU A 89 -0.65 -33.76 -14.48
CA GLU A 89 -1.19 -34.50 -13.35
C GLU A 89 -2.21 -33.62 -12.66
N GLU A 90 -3.39 -34.20 -12.44
CA GLU A 90 -4.58 -33.58 -11.89
C GLU A 90 -4.31 -33.03 -10.48
N LYS A 91 -3.83 -31.78 -10.42
CA LYS A 91 -3.75 -31.05 -9.15
C LYS A 91 -5.18 -30.81 -8.66
N PRO A 92 -5.49 -31.12 -7.38
CA PRO A 92 -6.80 -30.81 -6.83
C PRO A 92 -7.01 -29.31 -7.00
N LYS A 93 -8.09 -28.96 -7.72
CA LYS A 93 -8.48 -27.57 -8.02
C LYS A 93 -8.19 -26.71 -6.80
N LYS A 94 -7.15 -25.87 -6.86
CA LYS A 94 -6.94 -24.82 -5.84
C LYS A 94 -8.20 -23.99 -5.89
N LYS A 95 -9.12 -24.25 -4.94
CA LYS A 95 -10.34 -23.47 -4.74
C LYS A 95 -9.89 -22.02 -4.75
N LYS A 96 -10.34 -21.24 -5.75
CA LYS A 96 -10.18 -19.78 -5.77
C LYS A 96 -10.45 -19.34 -4.34
N LYS A 97 -9.41 -18.83 -3.65
CA LYS A 97 -9.46 -18.49 -2.24
C LYS A 97 -10.57 -17.45 -2.14
N LYS A 98 -11.79 -17.87 -1.78
CA LYS A 98 -12.94 -16.99 -1.61
C LYS A 98 -12.42 -15.86 -0.74
N THR A 99 -12.42 -14.63 -1.25
CA THR A 99 -11.91 -13.49 -0.50
C THR A 99 -12.57 -13.54 0.87
N SER A 100 -11.77 -13.62 1.93
CA SER A 100 -12.30 -13.66 3.30
C SER A 100 -13.34 -12.57 3.45
N LYS A 101 -14.46 -12.83 4.14
CA LYS A 101 -15.51 -11.83 4.38
C LYS A 101 -14.91 -10.53 4.93
N ALA A 102 -13.88 -10.64 5.77
CA ALA A 102 -13.07 -9.54 6.28
C ALA A 102 -12.36 -8.73 5.18
N LYS A 103 -11.77 -9.41 4.18
CA LYS A 103 -11.15 -8.76 3.02
C LYS A 103 -12.20 -8.04 2.16
N LYS A 104 -13.40 -8.61 2.03
CA LYS A 104 -14.51 -7.99 1.31
C LYS A 104 -14.99 -6.72 2.04
N ALA A 105 -15.20 -6.78 3.35
CA ALA A 105 -15.61 -5.63 4.16
C ALA A 105 -14.59 -4.49 4.09
N ASN A 106 -13.29 -4.80 4.26
CA ASN A 106 -12.26 -3.78 4.14
C ASN A 106 -12.19 -3.19 2.73
N LYS A 107 -12.36 -4.01 1.69
CA LYS A 107 -12.44 -3.52 0.31
C LYS A 107 -13.65 -2.58 0.13
N GLN A 108 -14.82 -2.94 0.65
CA GLN A 108 -16.01 -2.08 0.56
C GLN A 108 -15.80 -0.71 1.22
N ILE A 109 -15.14 -0.67 2.37
CA ILE A 109 -14.79 0.61 3.04
C ILE A 109 -13.86 1.45 2.16
N GLN A 110 -12.87 0.84 1.53
CA GLN A 110 -11.95 1.54 0.63
C GLN A 110 -12.65 2.00 -0.65
N ASP A 111 -13.44 1.13 -1.29
CA ASP A 111 -14.20 1.47 -2.49
C ASP A 111 -15.16 2.67 -2.23
N LEU A 112 -15.74 2.76 -1.02
CA LEU A 112 -16.55 3.91 -0.59
C LEU A 112 -15.72 5.18 -0.41
N LEU A 113 -14.55 5.07 0.23
CA LEU A 113 -13.62 6.20 0.38
C LEU A 113 -13.14 6.71 -0.98
N ASP A 114 -12.70 5.82 -1.86
CA ASP A 114 -12.21 6.18 -3.20
C ASP A 114 -13.32 6.87 -4.01
N ASN A 115 -14.55 6.33 -3.98
CA ASN A 115 -15.69 6.94 -4.65
C ASN A 115 -16.00 8.33 -4.07
N PHE A 116 -15.89 8.49 -2.76
CA PHE A 116 -16.10 9.76 -2.09
C PHE A 116 -15.06 10.81 -2.50
N GLU A 117 -13.78 10.43 -2.46
CA GLU A 117 -12.66 11.32 -2.81
C GLU A 117 -12.68 11.72 -4.29
N THR A 118 -13.10 10.82 -5.17
CA THR A 118 -13.16 11.09 -6.62
C THR A 118 -14.41 11.85 -7.02
N THR A 119 -15.53 11.64 -6.34
CA THR A 119 -16.82 12.23 -6.74
C THR A 119 -17.16 13.47 -5.94
N TRP A 120 -17.15 13.38 -4.61
CA TRP A 120 -17.75 14.39 -3.74
C TRP A 120 -16.76 15.48 -3.34
N VAL A 121 -15.51 15.11 -3.02
CA VAL A 121 -14.49 16.09 -2.63
C VAL A 121 -14.28 17.19 -3.68
N PRO A 122 -14.14 16.88 -4.99
CA PRO A 122 -13.96 17.90 -6.02
C PRO A 122 -15.21 18.78 -6.13
N GLN A 123 -16.40 18.18 -6.19
CA GLN A 123 -17.65 18.93 -6.32
C GLN A 123 -17.91 19.88 -5.14
N ILE A 124 -17.54 19.49 -3.92
CA ILE A 124 -17.63 20.34 -2.73
C ILE A 124 -16.63 21.49 -2.82
N ASN A 125 -15.40 21.23 -3.29
CA ASN A 125 -14.40 22.28 -3.48
C ASN A 125 -14.82 23.27 -4.58
N ASP A 126 -15.34 22.77 -5.71
CA ASP A 126 -15.88 23.59 -6.79
C ASP A 126 -17.04 24.46 -6.29
N TYR A 127 -17.93 23.90 -5.47
CA TYR A 127 -19.00 24.65 -4.80
C TYR A 127 -18.45 25.79 -3.94
N PHE A 128 -17.41 25.56 -3.14
CA PHE A 128 -16.79 26.62 -2.34
C PHE A 128 -16.14 27.72 -3.17
N ASN A 129 -15.66 27.42 -4.38
CA ASN A 129 -15.09 28.41 -5.29
C ASN A 129 -16.19 29.19 -6.02
N ASP A 130 -17.22 28.50 -6.48
CA ASP A 130 -18.21 29.05 -7.39
C ASP A 130 -19.42 29.68 -6.70
N TYR A 131 -19.61 29.50 -5.38
CA TYR A 131 -20.84 29.90 -4.68
C TYR A 131 -21.23 31.38 -4.90
N LYS A 132 -20.24 32.29 -5.02
CA LYS A 132 -20.47 33.73 -5.25
C LYS A 132 -21.01 34.04 -6.64
N THR A 133 -20.80 33.15 -7.59
CA THR A 133 -21.27 33.29 -8.98
C THR A 133 -22.69 32.75 -9.15
N MET A 134 -23.20 32.05 -8.13
CA MET A 134 -24.53 31.44 -8.13
C MET A 134 -25.55 32.32 -7.42
N LYS A 135 -26.82 32.13 -7.73
CA LYS A 135 -27.89 32.77 -6.97
C LYS A 135 -27.93 32.18 -5.54
N PRO A 136 -28.32 32.97 -4.53
CA PRO A 136 -28.40 32.50 -3.14
C PRO A 136 -29.25 31.23 -2.98
N GLU A 137 -30.37 31.15 -3.68
CA GLU A 137 -31.28 30.00 -3.69
C GLU A 137 -30.60 28.73 -4.23
N ASP A 138 -29.88 28.85 -5.35
CA ASP A 138 -29.14 27.76 -5.97
C ASP A 138 -27.98 27.29 -5.07
N ALA A 139 -27.30 28.23 -4.41
CA ALA A 139 -26.23 27.94 -3.46
C ALA A 139 -26.75 27.21 -2.21
N GLN A 140 -27.92 27.59 -1.70
CA GLN A 140 -28.57 26.90 -0.58
C GLN A 140 -29.06 25.51 -0.97
N TYR A 141 -29.62 25.36 -2.18
CA TYR A 141 -30.02 24.06 -2.72
C TYR A 141 -28.82 23.12 -2.86
N LYS A 142 -27.72 23.60 -3.44
CA LYS A 142 -26.47 22.82 -3.55
C LYS A 142 -25.92 22.41 -2.20
N TYR A 143 -25.93 23.30 -1.21
CA TYR A 143 -25.53 22.95 0.16
C TYR A 143 -26.36 21.78 0.71
N LYS A 144 -27.71 21.86 0.62
CA LYS A 144 -28.61 20.79 1.08
C LYS A 144 -28.36 19.48 0.32
N TYR A 145 -28.15 19.57 -0.99
CA TYR A 145 -27.81 18.43 -1.83
C TYR A 145 -26.53 17.72 -1.34
N PHE A 146 -25.45 18.46 -1.09
CA PHE A 146 -24.22 17.86 -0.57
C PHE A 146 -24.43 17.27 0.83
N GLN A 147 -25.11 17.97 1.73
CA GLN A 147 -25.48 17.44 3.06
C GLN A 147 -26.17 16.07 2.97
N GLU A 148 -27.18 15.94 2.09
CA GLU A 148 -27.89 14.68 1.87
C GLU A 148 -27.01 13.59 1.26
N MET A 149 -26.14 13.95 0.30
CA MET A 149 -25.25 12.99 -0.34
C MET A 149 -24.19 12.45 0.62
N LEU A 150 -23.59 13.33 1.44
CA LEU A 150 -22.65 12.94 2.49
C LEU A 150 -23.32 12.01 3.51
N LEU A 151 -24.57 12.29 3.89
CA LEU A 151 -25.33 11.44 4.80
C LEU A 151 -25.60 10.05 4.19
N LYS A 152 -25.92 9.97 2.89
CA LYS A 152 -26.08 8.67 2.19
C LYS A 152 -24.80 7.84 2.20
N GLU A 153 -23.64 8.46 2.02
CA GLU A 153 -22.36 7.74 2.10
C GLU A 153 -22.06 7.22 3.52
N LEU A 154 -22.44 7.98 4.56
CA LEU A 154 -22.35 7.50 5.94
C LEU A 154 -23.22 6.27 6.19
N PHE A 155 -24.47 6.25 5.69
CA PHE A 155 -25.33 5.07 5.81
C PHE A 155 -24.72 3.83 5.14
N LYS A 156 -24.15 3.98 3.93
CA LYS A 156 -23.46 2.88 3.25
C LYS A 156 -22.27 2.35 4.05
N LEU A 157 -21.52 3.22 4.72
CA LEU A 157 -20.41 2.80 5.59
C LEU A 157 -20.91 2.03 6.81
N ASP A 158 -21.98 2.48 7.44
CA ASP A 158 -22.57 1.82 8.63
C ASP A 158 -23.11 0.42 8.31
N GLU A 159 -23.63 0.21 7.10
CA GLU A 159 -24.07 -1.10 6.60
C GLU A 159 -22.92 -2.12 6.45
N VAL A 160 -21.66 -1.68 6.40
CA VAL A 160 -20.53 -2.61 6.28
C VAL A 160 -20.31 -3.38 7.57
N ASP A 161 -20.59 -4.68 7.53
CA ASP A 161 -20.36 -5.59 8.64
C ASP A 161 -18.85 -5.76 8.95
N THR A 162 -18.46 -5.41 10.17
CA THR A 162 -17.08 -5.50 10.65
C THR A 162 -16.69 -6.90 11.12
N LEU A 163 -17.64 -7.83 11.23
CA LEU A 163 -17.42 -9.23 11.66
C LEU A 163 -16.70 -9.34 13.02
N GLY A 164 -16.86 -8.33 13.87
CA GLY A 164 -16.15 -8.23 15.15
C GLY A 164 -14.65 -7.88 15.03
N ASN A 165 -14.12 -7.67 13.82
CA ASN A 165 -12.70 -7.36 13.61
C ASN A 165 -12.37 -5.91 14.03
N PRO A 166 -11.44 -5.69 14.98
CA PRO A 166 -11.11 -4.35 15.47
C PRO A 166 -10.45 -3.47 14.39
N VAL A 167 -9.65 -4.04 13.49
CA VAL A 167 -8.97 -3.30 12.42
C VAL A 167 -9.99 -2.76 11.42
N ILE A 168 -10.97 -3.58 11.02
CA ILE A 168 -12.02 -3.17 10.07
C ILE A 168 -12.91 -2.09 10.71
N ARG A 169 -13.20 -2.22 12.00
CA ARG A 169 -13.97 -1.23 12.76
C ARG A 169 -13.25 0.11 12.82
N GLU A 170 -11.95 0.10 13.07
CA GLU A 170 -11.12 1.30 13.09
C GLU A 170 -11.03 1.95 11.70
N ASN A 171 -10.85 1.15 10.64
CA ASN A 171 -10.85 1.66 9.27
C ASN A 171 -12.19 2.32 8.91
N ARG A 172 -13.31 1.67 9.23
CA ARG A 172 -14.65 2.25 9.03
C ARG A 172 -14.80 3.57 9.77
N LYS A 173 -14.36 3.62 11.04
CA LYS A 173 -14.39 4.83 11.87
C LYS A 173 -13.60 5.98 11.24
N LYS A 174 -12.39 5.71 10.74
CA LYS A 174 -11.56 6.72 10.06
C LYS A 174 -12.27 7.32 8.84
N VAL A 175 -12.88 6.48 8.00
CA VAL A 175 -13.62 6.95 6.83
C VAL A 175 -14.87 7.74 7.24
N ILE A 176 -15.63 7.28 8.23
CA ILE A 176 -16.77 8.02 8.79
C ILE A 176 -16.32 9.42 9.26
N GLN A 177 -15.22 9.48 10.00
CA GLN A 177 -14.71 10.75 10.52
C GLN A 177 -14.26 11.69 9.40
N PHE A 178 -13.64 11.16 8.35
CA PHE A 178 -13.27 11.92 7.17
C PHE A 178 -14.48 12.55 6.45
N ILE A 179 -15.57 11.80 6.28
CA ILE A 179 -16.82 12.32 5.71
C ILE A 179 -17.45 13.37 6.62
N GLN A 180 -17.47 13.11 7.93
CA GLN A 180 -18.00 14.06 8.92
C GLN A 180 -17.22 15.37 8.96
N ASP A 181 -15.91 15.33 8.75
CA ASP A 181 -15.09 16.54 8.70
C ASP A 181 -15.43 17.40 7.47
N HIS A 182 -15.80 16.78 6.34
CA HIS A 182 -16.35 17.51 5.18
C HIS A 182 -17.74 18.10 5.45
N GLN A 183 -18.60 17.38 6.18
CA GLN A 183 -19.90 17.94 6.62
C GLN A 183 -19.71 19.15 7.53
N LYS A 184 -18.81 19.07 8.51
CA LYS A 184 -18.48 20.21 9.39
C LYS A 184 -17.94 21.40 8.59
N ARG A 185 -17.10 21.15 7.58
CA ARG A 185 -16.56 22.21 6.71
C ARG A 185 -17.67 22.88 5.90
N LEU A 186 -18.62 22.11 5.36
CA LEU A 186 -19.80 22.65 4.70
C LEU A 186 -20.68 23.47 5.65
N ASP A 187 -20.88 23.01 6.88
CA ASP A 187 -21.69 23.72 7.88
C ASP A 187 -21.04 25.00 8.37
N ALA A 188 -19.72 24.99 8.58
CA ALA A 188 -18.94 26.17 8.89
C ALA A 188 -19.03 27.19 7.75
N PHE A 189 -18.83 26.73 6.52
CA PHE A 189 -18.95 27.56 5.33
C PHE A 189 -20.34 28.21 5.23
N LYS A 190 -21.42 27.43 5.39
CA LYS A 190 -22.80 27.98 5.38
C LYS A 190 -22.97 29.12 6.38
N LYS A 191 -22.44 28.97 7.60
CA LYS A 191 -22.52 30.02 8.64
C LYS A 191 -21.73 31.28 8.29
N GLU A 192 -20.59 31.13 7.62
CA GLU A 192 -19.76 32.26 7.20
C GLU A 192 -20.40 33.08 6.08
N VAL A 193 -21.11 32.41 5.17
CA VAL A 193 -21.71 33.06 3.99
C VAL A 193 -23.19 33.42 4.17
N ASP A 194 -23.73 33.17 5.36
CA ASP A 194 -25.12 33.45 5.78
C ASP A 194 -26.17 32.93 4.78
N LEU A 195 -25.99 31.68 4.32
CA LEU A 195 -26.88 30.94 3.41
C LEU A 195 -28.09 30.30 4.11
#